data_AF-A0A9X2B475-F1
#
_entry.id   AF-A0A9X2B475-F1
#
_cell.length_a   1.000
_cell.length_b   1.000
_cell.length_c   1.000
_cell.angle_alpha   90.00
_cell.angle_beta   90.00
_cell.angle_gamma   90.00
#
_symmetry.space_group_name_H-M   'P 1'
#
loop_
_entity.id
_entity.type
_entity.pdbx_description
1 polymer ?
#
loop_
_entity_poly.entity_id
_entity_poly.type
_entity_poly.pdbx_seq_one_letter_code
_entity_poly.pdbx_strand_id
1 'polypeptide(L)' 'MIVFDVIVHGEVKETIHPISQRLHAMLAQVTEEARRLSKVYGTPVQVNRRIIY' A
#
# COMPACT_ATOMS: atom_id res chain seq x y z
N MET A 1 -3.04 3.29 14.26
CA MET A 1 -1.93 3.03 13.31
C MET A 1 -2.40 3.25 11.87
N ILE A 2 -1.63 3.97 11.05
CA ILE A 2 -1.93 4.13 9.61
C ILE A 2 -1.48 2.87 8.86
N VAL A 3 -2.36 2.31 8.03
CA VAL A 3 -2.09 1.18 7.13
C VAL A 3 -2.61 1.48 5.73
N PHE A 4 -2.16 0.71 4.73
CA PHE A 4 -2.55 0.91 3.33
C PHE A 4 -2.99 -0.41 2.70
N ASP A 5 -4.25 -0.51 2.29
CA ASP A 5 -4.78 -1.68 1.61
C ASP A 5 -4.48 -1.60 0.11
N VAL A 6 -3.96 -2.69 -0.44
CA VAL A 6 -3.66 -2.85 -1.87
C VAL A 6 -4.80 -3.61 -2.51
N ILE A 7 -5.48 -2.94 -3.44
CA ILE A 7 -6.66 -3.44 -4.13
C ILE A 7 -6.26 -3.79 -5.56
N VAL A 8 -6.54 -5.04 -5.95
CA VAL A 8 -6.27 -5.57 -7.30
C VAL A 8 -7.55 -6.26 -7.77
N HIS A 9 -8.03 -5.89 -8.96
CA HIS A 9 -9.30 -6.39 -9.51
C HIS A 9 -10.52 -6.20 -8.59
N GLY A 10 -10.52 -5.13 -7.78
CA GLY A 10 -11.63 -4.82 -6.86
C GLY A 10 -11.59 -5.58 -5.53
N GLU A 11 -10.59 -6.43 -5.31
CA GLU A 11 -10.40 -7.16 -4.06
C GLU A 11 -9.17 -6.65 -3.31
N VAL A 12 -9.27 -6.55 -1.98
CA VAL A 12 -8.10 -6.29 -1.12
C VAL A 12 -7.24 -7.55 -1.13
N LYS A 13 -6.05 -7.46 -1.74
CA LYS A 13 -5.10 -8.57 -1.79
C LYS A 13 -4.14 -8.55 -0.60
N GLU A 14 -3.65 -7.36 -0.25
CA GLU A 14 -2.60 -7.19 0.77
C GLU A 14 -2.80 -5.89 1.53
N THR A 15 -2.22 -5.81 2.74
CA THR A 15 -2.18 -4.58 3.55
C THR A 15 -0.73 -4.23 3.88
N ILE A 16 -0.28 -3.08 3.41
CA ILE A 16 1.04 -2.52 3.69
C ILE A 16 1.00 -1.87 5.07
N HIS A 17 1.92 -2.33 5.92
CA HIS A 17 2.16 -1.79 7.26
C HIS A 17 3.45 -0.96 7.23
N PRO A 18 3.35 0.39 7.24
CA PRO A 18 4.54 1.22 7.17
C PRO A 18 5.41 1.05 8.42
N ILE A 19 6.73 0.96 8.22
CA ILE A 19 7.71 0.74 9.29
C ILE A 19 7.83 1.99 10.19
N SER A 20 7.57 3.18 9.61
CA SER A 20 7.59 4.45 10.31
C SER A 20 6.24 5.14 10.20
N GLN A 21 5.80 5.85 11.24
CA GLN A 21 4.62 6.72 11.20
C GLN A 21 4.94 8.13 10.66
N ARG A 22 6.18 8.40 10.23
CA ARG A 22 6.53 9.67 9.59
C ARG A 22 5.96 9.70 8.17
N LEU A 23 5.14 10.71 7.86
CA LEU A 23 4.42 10.81 6.57
C LEU A 23 5.32 10.65 5.35
N HIS A 24 6.48 11.31 5.31
CA HIS A 24 7.43 11.19 4.20
C HIS A 24 7.99 9.77 4.05
N ALA A 25 8.32 9.11 5.16
CA ALA A 25 8.84 7.74 5.14
C ALA A 25 7.76 6.74 4.70
N MET A 26 6.52 6.93 5.17
CA MET A 26 5.37 6.13 4.73
C MET A 26 5.13 6.27 3.23
N LEU A 27 5.10 7.51 2.73
CA LEU A 27 4.87 7.78 1.33
C LEU A 27 5.93 7.09 0.45
N ALA A 28 7.22 7.23 0.80
CA ALA A 28 8.30 6.59 0.06
C ALA A 28 8.15 5.05 0.04
N GLN A 29 7.93 4.45 1.21
CA GLN A 29 7.78 3.01 1.34
C GLN A 29 6.58 2.47 0.56
N VAL A 30 5.40 3.07 0.76
CA VAL A 30 4.15 2.64 0.12
C VAL A 30 4.23 2.80 -1.40
N THR A 31 4.90 3.85 -1.89
CA THR A 31 5.08 4.07 -3.33
C THR A 31 5.95 2.99 -3.96
N GLU A 32 7.08 2.63 -3.33
CA GLU A 32 7.94 1.56 -3.83
C GLU A 32 7.26 0.19 -3.75
N GLU A 33 6.53 -0.08 -2.67
CA GLU A 33 5.76 -1.31 -2.48
C GLU A 33 4.66 -1.43 -3.56
N ALA A 34 3.92 -0.35 -3.82
CA ALA A 34 2.89 -0.31 -4.85
C ALA A 34 3.47 -0.52 -6.26
N ARG A 35 4.64 0.07 -6.54
CA ARG A 35 5.35 -0.16 -7.82
C ARG A 35 5.77 -1.63 -7.95
N ARG A 36 6.28 -2.25 -6.87
CA ARG A 36 6.62 -3.67 -6.86
C ARG A 36 5.39 -4.53 -7.13
N LEU A 37 4.30 -4.28 -6.41
CA LEU A 37 3.06 -5.06 -6.52
C LEU A 37 2.40 -4.89 -7.89
N SER A 38 2.46 -3.70 -8.49
CA SER A 38 1.98 -3.51 -9.86
C SER A 38 2.73 -4.38 -10.88
N LYS A 39 4.04 -4.60 -10.68
CA LYS A 39 4.81 -5.54 -11.52
C LYS A 39 4.43 -7.00 -11.24
N VAL A 40 4.20 -7.35 -9.98
CA VAL A 40 3.82 -8.73 -9.58
C VAL A 40 2.45 -9.11 -10.13
N TYR A 41 1.46 -8.23 -10.00
CA TYR A 41 0.10 -8.47 -10.48
C TYR A 41 -0.09 -8.15 -11.97
N GLY A 42 0.94 -7.63 -12.65
CA GLY A 42 0.89 -7.25 -14.07
C GLY A 42 -0.12 -6.15 -14.40
N THR A 43 -0.66 -5.48 -13.39
CA THR A 43 -1.74 -4.49 -13.52
C THR A 43 -1.51 -3.33 -12.55
N PRO A 44 -2.07 -2.14 -12.83
CA PRO A 44 -2.06 -1.04 -11.87
C PRO A 44 -2.80 -1.44 -10.60
N VAL A 45 -2.12 -1.36 -9.46
CA VAL A 45 -2.73 -1.60 -8.14
C VAL A 45 -3.28 -0.30 -7.59
N GLN A 46 -4.42 -0.37 -6.91
CA GLN A 46 -4.95 0.76 -6.16
C GLN A 46 -4.50 0.65 -4.70
N VAL A 47 -4.17 1.79 -4.09
CA VAL A 47 -3.73 1.83 -2.70
C VAL A 47 -4.68 2.73 -1.91
N ASN A 48 -5.32 2.18 -0.89
CA ASN A 48 -6.26 2.90 -0.05
C ASN A 48 -5.73 3.06 1.38
N ARG A 49 -5.73 4.28 1.91
CA ARG A 49 -5.25 4.57 3.27
C ARG A 49 -6.36 4.28 4.29
N ARG A 50 -6.04 3.53 5.35
CA ARG A 50 -6.94 3.25 6.47
C ARG A 50 -6.26 3.54 7.81
N ILE A 51 -7.05 3.93 8.81
CA ILE A 51 -6.60 4.09 10.20
C ILE A 51 -7.21 2.94 10.99
N ILE A 52 -6.38 2.17 11.67
CA ILE A 52 -6.79 1.15 12.64
C ILE A 52 -6.54 1.69 14.05
N TYR A 53 -7.45 1.42 14.98
CA TYR A 53 -7.39 1.89 16.37
C TYR A 53 -6.78 0.83 17.28
#